data_AF-A0A3D4MBM8-F1
#
_entry.id   AF-A0A3D4MBM8-F1
#
_cell.length_a   1.000
_cell.length_b   1.000
_cell.length_c   1.000
_cell.angle_alpha   90.00
_cell.angle_beta   90.00
_cell.angle_gamma   90.00
#
_symmetry.space_group_name_H-M   'P 1'
#
loop_
_entity.id
_entity.type
_entity.pdbx_description
1 polymer ?
#
loop_
_entity_poly.entity_id
_entity_poly.type
_entity_poly.pdbx_seq_one_letter_code
_entity_poly.pdbx_strand_id
1 'polypeptide(L)'
;MIRFKMKLNKLRVLLFVALSFAFNGRTVCENRQEHSLNFPGDPGNNFCTRSARLDSVLIVKTDTIAVYALRPIRISDSLFALLTHEEHLIHALDYPEQYRQICSLYSIDPLAQKKIHAYFRNDWGERSMSERQRAALKENRTEVIDLIKGCLKSDDPINNRMKDLIVELNATECIPEMVDRVKRNKQTDTYYFTCMLLLIKNNNPELLEGTEFERFYTGSNRIYDLRKTTERMEKILTLVQTFYQSTFD
;
A
#
# COMPACT_ATOMS: atom_id res chain seq x y z
N MET A 1 -2.10 -37.35 -59.00
CA MET A 1 -1.16 -37.67 -57.90
C MET A 1 -1.01 -36.50 -56.91
N ILE A 2 -2.11 -35.88 -56.46
CA ILE A 2 -2.12 -34.78 -55.47
C ILE A 2 -3.44 -34.88 -54.67
N ARG A 3 -3.61 -35.92 -53.84
CA ARG A 3 -4.75 -36.01 -52.91
C ARG A 3 -4.47 -36.80 -51.63
N PHE A 4 -3.20 -37.11 -51.33
CA PHE A 4 -2.81 -37.91 -50.16
C PHE A 4 -1.98 -37.17 -49.10
N LYS A 5 -1.63 -35.89 -49.30
CA LYS A 5 -0.79 -35.11 -48.36
C LYS A 5 -1.55 -34.25 -47.33
N MET A 6 -2.87 -34.11 -47.42
CA MET A 6 -3.64 -33.24 -46.50
C MET A 6 -4.23 -33.94 -45.26
N LYS A 7 -4.14 -35.27 -45.13
CA LYS A 7 -4.69 -35.99 -43.95
C LYS A 7 -3.68 -36.26 -42.83
N LEU A 8 -2.38 -36.05 -43.03
CA LEU A 8 -1.37 -36.32 -41.99
C LEU A 8 -1.12 -35.17 -41.00
N ASN A 9 -1.46 -33.91 -41.35
CA ASN A 9 -1.22 -32.77 -40.47
C ASN A 9 -2.32 -32.51 -39.43
N LYS A 10 -3.55 -33.03 -39.63
CA LYS A 10 -4.62 -32.93 -38.61
C LYS A 10 -4.53 -34.00 -37.52
N LEU A 11 -3.83 -35.11 -37.75
CA LEU A 11 -3.64 -36.17 -36.74
C LEU A 11 -2.51 -35.88 -35.74
N ARG A 12 -1.55 -35.01 -36.10
CA ARG A 12 -0.46 -34.57 -35.19
C ARG A 12 -0.88 -33.49 -34.19
N VAL A 13 -1.88 -32.67 -34.54
CA VAL A 13 -2.37 -31.59 -33.66
C VAL A 13 -3.32 -32.13 -32.58
N LEU A 14 -4.06 -33.21 -32.87
CA LEU A 14 -4.94 -33.86 -31.89
C LEU A 14 -4.21 -34.82 -30.93
N LEU A 15 -3.03 -35.32 -31.28
CA LEU A 15 -2.23 -36.18 -30.40
C LEU A 15 -1.39 -35.39 -29.37
N PHE A 16 -1.15 -34.09 -29.60
CA PHE A 16 -0.42 -33.24 -28.65
C PHE A 16 -1.32 -32.64 -27.55
N VAL A 17 -2.64 -32.56 -27.78
CA VAL A 17 -3.60 -32.02 -26.80
C VAL A 17 -4.10 -33.13 -25.84
N ALA A 18 -4.02 -34.41 -26.23
CA ALA A 18 -4.49 -35.53 -25.40
C ALA A 18 -3.42 -36.16 -24.49
N LEU A 19 -2.15 -35.77 -24.62
CA LEU A 19 -1.03 -36.33 -23.82
C LEU A 19 -0.59 -35.44 -22.64
N SER A 20 -1.24 -34.30 -22.42
CA SER A 20 -0.97 -33.41 -21.27
C SER A 20 -1.93 -33.60 -20.10
N PHE A 21 -2.93 -34.49 -20.19
CA PHE A 21 -3.94 -34.68 -19.14
C PHE A 21 -3.88 -36.01 -18.38
N ALA A 22 -2.84 -36.81 -18.59
CA ALA A 22 -2.67 -38.05 -17.85
C ALA A 22 -1.18 -38.32 -17.66
N PHE A 23 -0.58 -37.79 -16.59
CA PHE A 23 0.39 -38.50 -15.74
C PHE A 23 0.86 -37.55 -14.62
N ASN A 24 0.82 -38.09 -13.40
CA ASN A 24 1.43 -37.60 -12.16
C ASN A 24 0.75 -36.46 -11.41
N GLY A 25 -0.29 -36.84 -10.66
CA GLY A 25 -0.33 -36.43 -9.27
C GLY A 25 0.89 -36.98 -8.52
N ARG A 26 1.72 -36.09 -7.98
CA ARG A 26 2.52 -36.26 -6.76
C ARG A 26 3.15 -34.90 -6.41
N THR A 27 2.83 -34.45 -5.20
CA THR A 27 3.52 -33.47 -4.35
C THR A 27 4.93 -33.07 -4.80
N VAL A 28 5.11 -31.79 -5.14
CA VAL A 28 6.41 -31.10 -5.10
C VAL A 28 6.17 -29.71 -4.50
N CYS A 29 5.95 -29.69 -3.18
CA CYS A 29 6.45 -28.60 -2.35
C CYS A 29 7.89 -28.96 -2.06
N GLU A 30 8.86 -28.43 -2.82
CA GLU A 30 10.20 -28.17 -2.32
C GLU A 30 11.04 -27.45 -3.37
N ASN A 31 11.56 -26.29 -2.94
CA ASN A 31 12.76 -25.64 -3.44
C ASN A 31 12.69 -25.03 -4.85
N ARG A 32 11.94 -23.93 -4.95
CA ARG A 32 12.33 -22.83 -5.82
C ARG A 32 12.74 -21.66 -4.92
N GLN A 33 14.05 -21.45 -4.76
CA GLN A 33 14.57 -20.21 -4.19
C GLN A 33 14.13 -19.08 -5.12
N GLU A 34 13.05 -18.43 -4.73
CA GLU A 34 12.63 -17.14 -5.23
C GLU A 34 13.76 -16.15 -4.94
N HIS A 35 14.45 -15.69 -5.99
CA HIS A 35 15.06 -14.38 -5.94
C HIS A 35 13.94 -13.34 -6.02
N SER A 36 13.13 -13.27 -4.96
CA SER A 36 12.32 -12.09 -4.67
C SER A 36 13.33 -10.98 -4.39
N LEU A 37 13.20 -9.87 -5.13
CA LEU A 37 13.86 -8.64 -4.74
C LEU A 37 13.19 -8.18 -3.45
N ASN A 38 13.73 -8.63 -2.32
CA ASN A 38 13.42 -8.14 -1.00
C ASN A 38 13.79 -6.65 -0.95
N PHE A 39 12.87 -5.79 -1.36
CA PHE A 39 12.85 -4.44 -0.83
C PHE A 39 12.73 -4.58 0.69
N PRO A 40 13.59 -3.94 1.49
CA PRO A 40 13.48 -3.99 2.94
C PRO A 40 12.11 -3.42 3.34
N GLY A 41 11.17 -4.31 3.65
CA GLY A 41 9.78 -3.97 3.94
C GLY A 41 8.70 -4.74 3.19
N ASP A 42 9.01 -5.73 2.34
CA ASP A 42 7.97 -6.58 1.70
C ASP A 42 7.34 -7.53 2.74
N PRO A 43 6.12 -7.24 3.27
CA PRO A 43 5.47 -8.11 4.22
C PRO A 43 4.64 -9.10 3.40
N GLY A 44 5.16 -10.31 3.25
CA GLY A 44 4.60 -11.33 2.35
C GLY A 44 3.08 -11.50 2.43
N ASN A 45 2.48 -11.87 1.30
CA ASN A 45 1.16 -12.52 1.16
C ASN A 45 0.00 -12.03 2.06
N ASN A 46 -0.11 -10.73 2.30
CA ASN A 46 -1.21 -10.19 3.11
C ASN A 46 -2.43 -9.86 2.25
N PHE A 47 -3.62 -10.11 2.81
CA PHE A 47 -4.94 -9.80 2.22
C PHE A 47 -5.07 -8.33 1.78
N CYS A 48 -4.22 -7.45 2.32
CA CYS A 48 -4.27 -6.02 2.12
C CYS A 48 -3.47 -5.50 0.92
N THR A 49 -2.70 -6.35 0.23
CA THR A 49 -1.71 -5.90 -0.77
C THR A 49 -1.58 -6.83 -1.98
N ARG A 50 -2.54 -7.74 -2.25
CA ARG A 50 -2.42 -8.66 -3.41
C ARG A 50 -3.75 -8.99 -4.07
N SER A 51 -3.76 -8.92 -5.40
CA SER A 51 -4.81 -9.46 -6.25
C SER A 51 -4.18 -10.34 -7.32
N ALA A 52 -4.49 -11.64 -7.30
CA ALA A 52 -3.98 -12.60 -8.28
C ALA A 52 -4.35 -12.20 -9.73
N ARG A 53 -5.50 -11.54 -9.91
CA ARG A 53 -5.91 -11.03 -11.21
C ARG A 53 -5.02 -9.87 -11.65
N LEU A 54 -4.78 -8.88 -10.79
CA LEU A 54 -3.87 -7.76 -11.10
C LEU A 54 -2.45 -8.26 -11.37
N ASP A 55 -1.94 -9.15 -10.53
CA ASP A 55 -0.62 -9.74 -10.68
C ASP A 55 -0.52 -10.45 -12.03
N SER A 56 -1.54 -11.23 -12.44
CA SER A 56 -1.54 -11.89 -13.75
C SER A 56 -1.50 -10.92 -14.93
N VAL A 57 -2.14 -9.74 -14.82
CA VAL A 57 -2.14 -8.74 -15.90
C VAL A 57 -0.83 -7.95 -15.94
N LEU A 58 -0.25 -7.68 -14.77
CA LEU A 58 0.97 -6.89 -14.65
C LEU A 58 2.23 -7.72 -14.90
N ILE A 59 2.25 -9.00 -14.48
CA ILE A 59 3.37 -9.93 -14.73
C ILE A 59 3.53 -10.22 -16.24
N VAL A 60 2.44 -10.32 -17.01
CA VAL A 60 2.50 -10.64 -18.45
C VAL A 60 3.19 -9.56 -19.30
N LYS A 61 3.36 -8.32 -18.80
CA LYS A 61 4.04 -7.25 -19.53
C LYS A 61 5.56 -7.21 -19.32
N THR A 62 6.14 -8.17 -18.60
CA THR A 62 7.35 -7.89 -17.80
C THR A 62 8.48 -8.90 -17.86
N ASP A 63 8.73 -9.47 -19.03
CA ASP A 63 9.93 -10.30 -19.30
C ASP A 63 11.26 -9.52 -19.27
N THR A 64 11.31 -8.31 -18.70
CA THR A 64 12.55 -7.54 -18.56
C THR A 64 12.58 -6.80 -17.22
N ILE A 65 13.11 -7.49 -16.21
CA ILE A 65 13.24 -7.07 -14.80
C ILE A 65 13.96 -5.71 -14.64
N ALA A 66 14.75 -5.27 -15.62
CA ALA A 66 15.48 -3.99 -15.58
C ALA A 66 14.62 -2.74 -15.85
N VAL A 67 13.46 -2.86 -16.52
CA VAL A 67 12.63 -1.70 -16.91
C VAL A 67 11.79 -1.17 -15.74
N TYR A 68 11.50 -2.03 -14.77
CA TYR A 68 10.73 -1.68 -13.59
C TYR A 68 11.38 -0.61 -12.74
N ALA A 69 12.70 -0.45 -12.77
CA ALA A 69 13.37 0.57 -11.96
C ALA A 69 13.09 2.01 -12.44
N LEU A 70 12.74 2.19 -13.73
CA LEU A 70 12.76 3.52 -14.36
C LEU A 70 11.40 4.03 -14.87
N ARG A 71 10.39 3.16 -15.07
CA ARG A 71 9.08 3.61 -15.58
C ARG A 71 7.91 2.97 -14.84
N PRO A 72 6.96 3.77 -14.31
CA PRO A 72 5.73 3.26 -13.73
C PRO A 72 4.90 2.55 -14.82
N ILE A 73 4.34 1.39 -14.48
CA ILE A 73 3.51 0.61 -15.39
C ILE A 73 2.08 1.13 -15.29
N ARG A 74 1.60 1.74 -16.37
CA ARG A 74 0.20 2.18 -16.49
C ARG A 74 -0.62 1.14 -17.26
N ILE A 75 -1.70 0.65 -16.66
CA ILE A 75 -2.65 -0.24 -17.36
C ILE A 75 -3.53 0.54 -18.35
N SER A 76 -4.19 -0.11 -19.31
CA SER A 76 -5.09 0.60 -20.24
C SER A 76 -6.30 1.19 -19.49
N ASP A 77 -6.92 2.23 -20.03
CA ASP A 77 -8.12 2.81 -19.44
C ASP A 77 -9.29 1.82 -19.41
N SER A 78 -9.43 1.01 -20.47
CA SER A 78 -10.42 -0.07 -20.53
C SER A 78 -10.26 -1.09 -19.40
N LEU A 79 -9.02 -1.47 -19.08
CA LEU A 79 -8.75 -2.43 -18.01
C LEU A 79 -8.91 -1.78 -16.63
N PHE A 80 -8.45 -0.54 -16.48
CA PHE A 80 -8.59 0.21 -15.24
C PHE A 80 -10.05 0.37 -14.83
N ALA A 81 -10.94 0.63 -15.79
CA ALA A 81 -12.38 0.74 -15.56
C ALA A 81 -13.05 -0.59 -15.15
N LEU A 82 -12.40 -1.74 -15.41
CA LEU A 82 -12.88 -3.08 -15.05
C LEU A 82 -12.33 -3.59 -13.71
N LEU A 83 -11.55 -2.79 -12.99
CA LEU A 83 -11.07 -3.15 -11.66
C LEU A 83 -12.20 -3.02 -10.63
N THR A 84 -12.23 -3.93 -9.66
CA THR A 84 -13.04 -3.77 -8.46
C THR A 84 -12.45 -2.67 -7.56
N HIS A 85 -13.21 -2.21 -6.56
CA HIS A 85 -12.70 -1.22 -5.59
C HIS A 85 -11.45 -1.72 -4.84
N GLU A 86 -11.43 -3.00 -4.49
CA GLU A 86 -10.26 -3.67 -3.89
C GLU A 86 -9.06 -3.64 -4.83
N GLU A 87 -9.27 -3.89 -6.11
CA GLU A 87 -8.20 -3.85 -7.09
C GLU A 87 -7.76 -2.42 -7.42
N HIS A 88 -8.65 -1.42 -7.40
CA HIS A 88 -8.23 -0.02 -7.48
C HIS A 88 -7.33 0.35 -6.30
N LEU A 89 -7.65 -0.12 -5.10
CA LEU A 89 -6.85 0.09 -3.89
C LEU A 89 -5.46 -0.55 -4.02
N ILE A 90 -5.40 -1.85 -4.33
CA ILE A 90 -4.13 -2.58 -4.49
C ILE A 90 -3.30 -1.96 -5.62
N HIS A 91 -3.93 -1.69 -6.77
CA HIS A 91 -3.26 -1.07 -7.90
C HIS A 91 -2.67 0.29 -7.56
N ALA A 92 -3.38 1.13 -6.80
CA ALA A 92 -2.87 2.42 -6.36
C ALA A 92 -1.70 2.32 -5.37
N LEU A 93 -1.73 1.35 -4.47
CA LEU A 93 -0.72 1.18 -3.40
C LEU A 93 0.54 0.44 -3.81
N ASP A 94 0.45 -0.45 -4.80
CA ASP A 94 1.57 -1.30 -5.22
C ASP A 94 2.08 -0.95 -6.62
N TYR A 95 1.22 -0.39 -7.48
CA TYR A 95 1.51 -0.12 -8.88
C TYR A 95 1.20 1.35 -9.26
N PRO A 96 2.00 2.30 -8.76
CA PRO A 96 1.80 3.72 -8.99
C PRO A 96 2.07 4.04 -10.46
N GLU A 97 1.32 4.97 -11.02
CA GLU A 97 1.37 5.21 -12.47
C GLU A 97 2.11 6.48 -12.88
N GLN A 98 2.53 7.31 -11.92
CA GLN A 98 3.30 8.52 -12.18
C GLN A 98 4.73 8.39 -11.69
N TYR A 99 5.63 9.01 -12.46
CA TYR A 99 7.01 9.21 -12.11
C TYR A 99 7.24 10.69 -11.75
N ARG A 100 7.98 10.95 -10.68
CA ARG A 100 8.37 12.26 -10.17
C ARG A 100 9.87 12.22 -9.89
N GLN A 101 10.67 12.96 -10.65
CA GLN A 101 12.10 13.05 -10.38
C GLN A 101 12.33 13.61 -8.97
N ILE A 102 13.16 12.93 -8.19
CA ILE A 102 13.63 13.45 -6.90
C ILE A 102 15.09 13.87 -7.07
N CYS A 103 15.37 15.16 -6.87
CA CYS A 103 16.73 15.70 -7.02
C CYS A 103 17.65 15.37 -5.83
N SER A 104 17.11 14.75 -4.79
CA SER A 104 17.85 14.29 -3.62
C SER A 104 17.15 13.10 -2.98
N LEU A 105 17.89 12.03 -2.72
CA LEU A 105 17.41 10.93 -1.90
C LEU A 105 17.51 11.32 -0.42
N TYR A 106 16.43 11.12 0.33
CA TYR A 106 16.52 11.18 1.78
C TYR A 106 17.42 10.05 2.28
N SER A 107 18.37 10.38 3.16
CA SER A 107 19.17 9.36 3.82
C SER A 107 18.28 8.51 4.73
N ILE A 108 18.53 7.19 4.72
CA ILE A 108 17.87 6.27 5.65
C ILE A 108 18.31 6.65 7.06
N ASP A 109 17.35 7.03 7.91
CA ASP A 109 17.60 7.30 9.33
C ASP A 109 17.47 5.97 10.10
N PRO A 110 18.57 5.39 10.60
CA PRO A 110 18.53 4.12 11.33
C PRO A 110 17.73 4.21 12.63
N LEU A 111 17.42 5.42 13.12
CA LEU A 111 16.62 5.67 14.31
C LEU A 111 15.18 6.09 13.97
N ALA A 112 14.74 5.97 12.71
CA ALA A 112 13.40 6.38 12.28
C ALA A 112 12.27 5.73 13.11
N GLN A 113 12.43 4.46 13.51
CA GLN A 113 11.46 3.73 14.35
C GLN A 113 11.41 4.23 15.81
N LYS A 114 12.42 4.98 16.25
CA LYS A 114 12.48 5.61 17.58
C LYS A 114 11.98 7.05 17.56
N LYS A 115 11.34 7.47 16.46
CA LYS A 115 10.88 8.84 16.23
C LYS A 115 9.43 8.85 15.76
N ILE A 116 8.69 9.85 16.21
CA ILE A 116 7.39 10.25 15.68
C ILE A 116 7.67 11.36 14.68
N HIS A 117 7.31 11.16 13.42
CA HIS A 117 7.59 12.11 12.34
C HIS A 117 6.41 13.05 12.15
N ALA A 118 6.69 14.29 11.75
CA ALA A 118 5.67 15.28 11.41
C ALA A 118 4.83 14.85 10.18
N TYR A 119 5.48 14.18 9.22
CA TYR A 119 4.91 13.73 7.96
C TYR A 119 5.43 12.34 7.60
N PHE A 120 4.71 11.63 6.74
CA PHE A 120 5.22 10.39 6.15
C PHE A 120 6.46 10.69 5.31
N ARG A 121 7.44 9.79 5.38
CA ARG A 121 8.53 9.79 4.42
C ARG A 121 8.00 9.22 3.11
N ASN A 122 8.42 9.82 1.99
CA ASN A 122 8.02 9.34 0.69
C ASN A 122 8.68 7.97 0.41
N ASP A 123 7.95 6.89 0.68
CA ASP A 123 8.39 5.51 0.46
C ASP A 123 8.31 5.07 -1.01
N TRP A 124 7.84 5.94 -1.92
CA TRP A 124 7.79 5.68 -3.35
C TRP A 124 9.04 6.10 -4.12
N GLY A 125 9.97 6.80 -3.46
CA GLY A 125 11.07 7.47 -4.15
C GLY A 125 10.50 8.38 -5.24
N GLU A 126 10.75 8.01 -6.49
CA GLU A 126 10.32 8.77 -7.68
C GLU A 126 8.96 8.37 -8.23
N ARG A 127 8.13 7.63 -7.48
CA ARG A 127 6.80 7.23 -7.95
C ARG A 127 5.69 7.92 -7.18
N SER A 128 4.51 7.99 -7.77
CA SER A 128 3.31 8.48 -7.12
C SER A 128 2.06 7.96 -7.82
N MET A 129 0.93 7.92 -7.08
CA MET A 129 -0.36 7.62 -7.68
C MET A 129 -0.69 8.61 -8.82
N SER A 130 -1.28 8.12 -9.90
CA SER A 130 -1.86 8.97 -10.94
C SER A 130 -3.15 9.64 -10.48
N GLU A 131 -3.57 10.66 -11.22
CA GLU A 131 -4.84 11.32 -10.95
C GLU A 131 -6.03 10.37 -11.05
N ARG A 132 -6.03 9.45 -12.03
CA ARG A 132 -7.10 8.44 -12.14
C ARG A 132 -7.12 7.45 -10.98
N GLN A 133 -5.95 7.10 -10.42
CA GLN A 133 -5.89 6.28 -9.21
C GLN A 133 -6.51 7.02 -8.03
N ARG A 134 -6.13 8.29 -7.81
CA ARG A 134 -6.72 9.12 -6.75
C ARG A 134 -8.23 9.31 -6.92
N ALA A 135 -8.68 9.61 -8.13
CA ALA A 135 -10.09 9.80 -8.44
C ALA A 135 -10.90 8.55 -8.14
N ALA A 136 -10.45 7.37 -8.61
CA ALA A 136 -11.14 6.11 -8.35
C ALA A 136 -11.27 5.81 -6.84
N LEU A 137 -10.24 6.10 -6.04
CA LEU A 137 -10.30 5.89 -4.59
C LEU A 137 -11.21 6.91 -3.88
N LYS A 138 -11.21 8.18 -4.32
CA LYS A 138 -12.04 9.23 -3.75
C LYS A 138 -13.52 9.06 -4.11
N GLU A 139 -13.82 8.67 -5.34
CA GLU A 139 -15.18 8.40 -5.82
C GLU A 139 -15.82 7.21 -5.08
N ASN A 140 -15.02 6.24 -4.67
CA ASN A 140 -15.45 5.05 -3.92
C ASN A 140 -14.93 5.06 -2.47
N ARG A 141 -14.87 6.25 -1.86
CA ARG A 141 -14.23 6.46 -0.54
C ARG A 141 -14.79 5.53 0.53
N THR A 142 -16.10 5.29 0.55
CA THR A 142 -16.75 4.45 1.57
C THR A 142 -16.26 3.01 1.50
N GLU A 143 -16.32 2.40 0.33
CA GLU A 143 -15.88 1.02 0.07
C GLU A 143 -14.38 0.88 0.34
N VAL A 144 -13.59 1.88 -0.06
CA VAL A 144 -12.15 1.92 0.20
C VAL A 144 -11.88 1.99 1.71
N ILE A 145 -12.59 2.82 2.47
CA ILE A 145 -12.46 2.89 3.93
C ILE A 145 -12.82 1.58 4.60
N ASP A 146 -13.87 0.90 4.14
CA ASP A 146 -14.26 -0.41 4.69
C ASP A 146 -13.18 -1.47 4.48
N LEU A 147 -12.56 -1.49 3.28
CA LEU A 147 -11.40 -2.34 3.00
C LEU A 147 -10.21 -2.01 3.91
N ILE A 148 -9.90 -0.72 4.09
CA ILE A 148 -8.83 -0.24 4.97
C ILE A 148 -9.09 -0.65 6.43
N LYS A 149 -10.33 -0.53 6.91
CA LYS A 149 -10.73 -0.96 8.25
C LYS A 149 -10.56 -2.47 8.42
N GLY A 150 -10.92 -3.26 7.41
CA GLY A 150 -10.64 -4.70 7.39
C GLY A 150 -9.16 -5.00 7.59
N CYS A 151 -8.30 -4.26 6.90
CA CYS A 151 -6.84 -4.34 7.05
C CYS A 151 -6.33 -3.90 8.42
N LEU A 152 -6.88 -2.83 9.00
CA LEU A 152 -6.51 -2.38 10.35
C LEU A 152 -6.93 -3.38 11.44
N LYS A 153 -7.96 -4.18 11.19
CA LYS A 153 -8.42 -5.23 12.11
C LYS A 153 -7.55 -6.47 12.04
N SER A 154 -6.94 -6.78 10.88
CA SER A 154 -6.07 -7.95 10.73
C SER A 154 -4.78 -7.83 11.56
N ASP A 155 -4.04 -8.95 11.66
CA ASP A 155 -2.71 -8.98 12.28
C ASP A 155 -1.57 -8.64 11.32
N ASP A 156 -1.89 -8.46 10.04
CA ASP A 156 -0.92 -8.21 8.98
C ASP A 156 -0.33 -6.79 9.06
N PRO A 157 0.97 -6.61 8.85
CA PRO A 157 1.58 -5.29 8.78
C PRO A 157 0.95 -4.46 7.65
N ILE A 158 0.57 -3.23 7.98
CA ILE A 158 0.10 -2.25 7.01
C ILE A 158 1.26 -1.31 6.67
N ASN A 159 1.58 -1.22 5.38
CA ASN A 159 2.65 -0.34 4.91
C ASN A 159 2.31 1.16 5.13
N ASN A 160 3.31 2.03 5.07
CA ASN A 160 3.06 3.47 5.28
C ASN A 160 2.25 4.09 4.14
N ARG A 161 2.21 3.47 2.95
CA ARG A 161 1.42 3.97 1.81
C ARG A 161 -0.07 3.94 2.11
N MET A 162 -0.53 2.87 2.74
CA MET A 162 -1.92 2.77 3.20
C MET A 162 -2.22 3.83 4.28
N LYS A 163 -1.27 4.09 5.19
CA LYS A 163 -1.42 5.14 6.21
C LYS A 163 -1.44 6.54 5.61
N ASP A 164 -0.63 6.79 4.59
CA ASP A 164 -0.64 8.04 3.83
C ASP A 164 -1.95 8.20 3.06
N LEU A 165 -2.47 7.12 2.48
CA LEU A 165 -3.77 7.10 1.83
C LEU A 165 -4.93 7.41 2.80
N ILE A 166 -4.88 6.91 4.04
CA ILE A 166 -5.85 7.27 5.10
C ILE A 166 -5.89 8.80 5.29
N VAL A 167 -4.72 9.45 5.31
CA VAL A 167 -4.63 10.91 5.42
C VAL A 167 -5.10 11.60 4.14
N GLU A 168 -4.72 11.10 2.96
CA GLU A 168 -5.13 11.68 1.67
C GLU A 168 -6.65 11.61 1.44
N LEU A 169 -7.31 10.55 1.91
CA LEU A 169 -8.77 10.38 1.89
C LEU A 169 -9.49 11.06 3.07
N ASN A 170 -8.73 11.67 3.98
CA ASN A 170 -9.24 12.21 5.24
C ASN A 170 -10.13 11.20 6.00
N ALA A 171 -9.67 9.95 6.11
CA ALA A 171 -10.44 8.83 6.65
C ALA A 171 -10.41 8.79 8.18
N THR A 172 -10.98 9.82 8.80
CA THR A 172 -11.14 9.94 10.27
C THR A 172 -11.88 8.76 10.90
N GLU A 173 -12.71 8.07 10.13
CA GLU A 173 -13.50 6.92 10.54
C GLU A 173 -12.63 5.69 10.83
N CYS A 174 -11.38 5.66 10.37
CA CYS A 174 -10.41 4.59 10.66
C CYS A 174 -9.70 4.78 12.01
N ILE A 175 -9.92 5.90 12.70
CA ILE A 175 -9.24 6.21 13.97
C ILE A 175 -9.45 5.12 15.03
N PRO A 176 -10.67 4.62 15.29
CA PRO A 176 -10.86 3.57 16.30
C PRO A 176 -10.02 2.34 16.02
N GLU A 177 -10.03 1.85 14.77
CA GLU A 177 -9.23 0.70 14.36
C GLU A 177 -7.72 0.95 14.45
N MET A 178 -7.25 2.17 14.12
CA MET A 178 -5.84 2.54 14.29
C MET A 178 -5.41 2.56 15.77
N VAL A 179 -6.24 3.12 16.66
CA VAL A 179 -5.99 3.14 18.11
C VAL A 179 -5.91 1.72 18.65
N ASP A 180 -6.87 0.87 18.29
CA ASP A 180 -6.88 -0.54 18.70
C ASP A 180 -5.65 -1.29 18.17
N ARG A 181 -5.26 -1.06 16.92
CA ARG A 181 -4.07 -1.65 16.30
C ARG A 181 -2.79 -1.27 17.05
N VAL A 182 -2.63 0.01 17.39
CA VAL A 182 -1.48 0.53 18.12
C VAL A 182 -1.39 -0.06 19.53
N LYS A 183 -2.54 -0.19 20.22
CA LYS A 183 -2.62 -0.81 21.55
C LYS A 183 -2.27 -2.31 21.50
N ARG A 184 -2.82 -3.05 20.53
CA ARG A 184 -2.51 -4.48 20.32
C ARG A 184 -1.03 -4.73 20.02
N ASN A 185 -0.42 -3.90 19.18
CA ASN A 185 0.96 -4.08 18.71
C ASN A 185 2.03 -3.38 19.57
N LYS A 186 1.69 -3.05 20.83
CA LYS A 186 2.61 -2.42 21.80
C LYS A 186 3.31 -1.16 21.26
N GLN A 187 2.60 -0.36 20.44
CA GLN A 187 3.06 0.96 19.99
C GLN A 187 4.43 0.94 19.27
N THR A 188 4.70 -0.14 18.53
CA THR A 188 5.99 -0.36 17.85
C THR A 188 6.14 0.51 16.60
N ASP A 189 5.11 0.55 15.76
CA ASP A 189 5.05 1.35 14.53
C ASP A 189 4.62 2.80 14.83
N THR A 190 5.55 3.74 14.68
CA THR A 190 5.29 5.16 14.99
C THR A 190 4.49 5.89 13.94
N TYR A 191 4.36 5.34 12.72
CA TYR A 191 3.66 6.01 11.64
C TYR A 191 2.14 6.03 11.83
N TYR A 192 1.59 5.19 12.71
CA TYR A 192 0.21 5.36 13.15
C TYR A 192 0.00 6.67 13.91
N PHE A 193 0.95 7.06 14.77
CA PHE A 193 0.87 8.33 15.48
C PHE A 193 1.00 9.51 14.51
N THR A 194 1.90 9.42 13.53
CA THR A 194 2.00 10.42 12.45
C THR A 194 0.69 10.52 11.67
N CYS A 195 0.09 9.39 11.29
CA CYS A 195 -1.21 9.34 10.61
C CYS A 195 -2.29 10.10 11.41
N MET A 196 -2.44 9.75 12.68
CA MET A 196 -3.47 10.33 13.54
C MET A 196 -3.23 11.83 13.81
N LEU A 197 -1.98 12.26 14.01
CA LEU A 197 -1.65 13.68 14.14
C LEU A 197 -1.98 14.48 12.87
N LEU A 198 -1.73 13.91 11.70
CA LEU A 198 -2.07 14.55 10.43
C LEU A 198 -3.58 14.67 10.24
N LEU A 199 -4.36 13.65 10.66
CA LEU A 199 -5.83 13.73 10.66
C LEU A 199 -6.33 14.84 11.59
N ILE A 200 -5.81 14.93 12.82
CA ILE A 200 -6.13 16.05 13.73
C ILE A 200 -5.77 17.37 13.06
N LYS A 201 -4.53 17.52 12.58
CA LYS A 201 -4.04 18.75 11.93
C LYS A 201 -4.89 19.18 10.72
N ASN A 202 -5.51 18.25 10.00
CA ASN A 202 -6.34 18.56 8.84
C ASN A 202 -7.80 18.92 9.19
N ASN A 203 -8.32 18.49 10.34
CA ASN A 203 -9.74 18.65 10.69
C ASN A 203 -9.98 19.53 11.92
N ASN A 204 -9.04 19.55 12.85
CA ASN A 204 -9.10 20.27 14.13
C ASN A 204 -7.67 20.66 14.57
N PRO A 205 -7.01 21.60 13.87
CA PRO A 205 -5.64 22.01 14.19
C PRO A 205 -5.52 22.68 15.56
N GLU A 206 -6.59 23.27 16.10
CA GLU A 206 -6.62 23.95 17.40
C GLU A 206 -6.31 22.99 18.56
N LEU A 207 -6.62 21.70 18.44
CA LEU A 207 -6.23 20.69 19.42
C LEU A 207 -4.71 20.49 19.54
N LEU A 208 -3.94 20.95 18.55
CA LEU A 208 -2.48 20.87 18.59
C LEU A 208 -1.85 22.12 19.20
N GLU A 209 -2.58 23.22 19.33
CA GLU A 209 -2.06 24.49 19.88
C GLU A 209 -1.58 24.33 21.32
N GLY A 210 -0.40 24.88 21.61
CA GLY A 210 0.23 24.78 22.92
C GLY A 210 0.77 23.38 23.26
N THR A 211 0.62 22.40 22.35
CA THR A 211 1.26 21.09 22.48
C THR A 211 2.67 21.10 21.89
N GLU A 212 3.49 20.11 22.24
CA GLU A 212 4.81 19.95 21.61
C GLU A 212 4.72 19.53 20.12
N PHE A 213 3.56 19.02 19.69
CA PHE A 213 3.31 18.59 18.31
C PHE A 213 2.94 19.77 17.39
N GLU A 214 2.54 20.91 17.94
CA GLU A 214 2.28 22.14 17.16
C GLU A 214 3.50 22.50 16.29
N ARG A 215 4.69 22.34 16.86
CA ARG A 215 5.99 22.61 16.23
C ARG A 215 6.29 21.77 14.98
N PHE A 216 5.52 20.70 14.72
CA PHE A 216 5.57 19.98 13.46
C PHE A 216 5.01 20.81 12.30
N TYR A 217 4.07 21.70 12.59
CA TYR A 217 3.19 22.30 11.58
C TYR A 217 3.29 23.83 11.55
N THR A 218 3.64 24.47 12.67
CA THR A 218 3.67 25.94 12.81
C THR A 218 5.08 26.49 13.10
N GLY A 219 5.28 27.77 12.81
CA GLY A 219 6.46 28.55 13.25
C GLY A 219 7.71 28.49 12.37
N SER A 220 8.73 29.27 12.77
CA SER A 220 10.07 29.33 12.16
C SER A 220 11.02 28.22 12.65
N ASN A 221 10.76 27.66 13.84
CA ASN A 221 11.52 26.57 14.46
C ASN A 221 10.83 25.22 14.27
N ARG A 222 10.39 24.93 13.04
CA ARG A 222 9.75 23.65 12.72
C ARG A 222 10.69 22.49 12.99
N ILE A 223 10.17 21.45 13.61
CA ILE A 223 10.87 20.19 13.79
C ILE A 223 10.22 19.13 12.92
N TYR A 224 11.01 18.22 12.37
CA TYR A 224 10.52 17.17 11.46
C TYR A 224 10.21 15.87 12.20
N ASP A 225 10.77 15.70 13.39
CA ASP A 225 10.57 14.54 14.22
C ASP A 225 10.75 14.83 15.71
N LEU A 226 10.16 13.97 16.54
CA LEU A 226 10.35 13.92 17.99
C LEU A 226 10.75 12.52 18.39
N ARG A 227 11.60 12.40 19.41
CA ARG A 227 11.92 11.09 20.01
C ARG A 227 10.65 10.45 20.58
N LYS A 228 10.42 9.19 20.20
CA LYS A 228 9.38 8.32 20.75
C LYS A 228 9.60 8.08 22.24
N THR A 229 8.59 8.41 23.05
CA THR A 229 8.49 8.10 24.47
C THR A 229 7.07 7.64 24.78
N THR A 230 6.87 6.83 25.83
CA THR A 230 5.53 6.38 26.24
C THR A 230 4.62 7.56 26.53
N GLU A 231 5.11 8.56 27.26
CA GLU A 231 4.37 9.79 27.56
C GLU A 231 3.85 10.50 26.30
N ARG A 232 4.68 10.64 25.26
CA ARG A 232 4.26 11.24 23.99
C ARG A 232 3.21 10.41 23.27
N MET A 233 3.39 9.09 23.25
CA MET A 233 2.43 8.19 22.60
C MET A 233 1.06 8.26 23.29
N GLU A 234 1.01 8.22 24.62
CA GLU A 234 -0.22 8.38 25.38
C GLU A 234 -0.85 9.77 25.21
N LYS A 235 -0.04 10.83 25.16
CA LYS A 235 -0.53 12.18 24.86
C LYS A 235 -1.18 12.26 23.47
N ILE A 236 -0.58 11.65 22.45
CA ILE A 236 -1.19 11.57 21.11
C ILE A 236 -2.50 10.80 21.18
N LEU A 237 -2.55 9.63 21.83
CA LEU A 237 -3.79 8.86 21.95
C LEU A 237 -4.89 9.66 22.67
N THR A 238 -4.54 10.46 23.68
CA THR A 238 -5.47 11.36 24.36
C THR A 238 -6.00 12.43 23.41
N LEU A 239 -5.13 13.10 22.65
CA LEU A 239 -5.53 14.09 21.65
C LEU A 239 -6.45 13.49 20.58
N VAL A 240 -6.15 12.29 20.11
CA VAL A 240 -6.97 11.56 19.14
C VAL A 240 -8.33 11.22 19.71
N GLN A 241 -8.39 10.79 20.97
CA GLN A 241 -9.65 10.49 21.62
C GLN A 241 -10.51 11.75 21.79
N THR A 242 -9.93 12.86 22.23
CA THR A 242 -10.61 14.16 22.30
C THR A 242 -11.13 14.59 20.94
N PHE A 243 -10.31 14.47 19.89
CA PHE A 243 -10.69 14.79 18.52
C PHE A 243 -11.86 13.92 18.03
N TYR A 244 -11.81 12.61 18.28
CA TYR A 244 -12.84 11.69 17.82
C TYR A 244 -14.17 11.96 18.53
N GLN A 245 -14.14 12.18 19.84
CA GLN A 245 -15.34 12.54 20.62
C GLN A 245 -15.94 13.86 20.15
N SER A 246 -15.15 14.92 19.94
CA SER A 246 -15.66 16.22 19.52
C SER A 246 -16.22 16.26 18.09
N THR A 247 -15.87 15.27 17.25
CA THR A 247 -16.27 15.23 15.84
C THR A 247 -17.50 14.34 15.59
N PHE A 248 -17.69 13.30 16.40
CA PHE A 248 -18.69 12.25 16.15
C PHE A 248 -19.75 12.09 17.25
N ASP A 249 -19.64 12.79 18.38
CA ASP A 249 -20.71 12.94 19.39
C ASP A 249 -21.59 14.17 19.10
#